data_AF-A0A357C6S8-F1
#
_entry.id   AF-A0A357C6S8-F1
#
_cell.length_a   1.000
_cell.length_b   1.000
_cell.length_c   1.000
_cell.angle_alpha   90.00
_cell.angle_beta   90.00
_cell.angle_gamma   90.00
#
_symmetry.space_group_name_H-M   'P 1'
#
loop_
_entity.id
_entity.type
_entity.pdbx_description
1 polymer ?
#
loop_
_entity_poly.entity_id
_entity_poly.type
_entity_poly.pdbx_seq_one_letter_code
_entity_poly.pdbx_strand_id
1 'polypeptide(L)'
;MFKHKLLLVFCAISMLTFCYSDTALGGDYIITKWRPSSKVKITKRYKKAATITLKYNGEGSRLINNSCFRATFEDDSTCDGSSGDFNDTRINSRERITRKVYFCETKYLIKDITYACKDSF
;
A
#
# COMPACT_ATOMS: atom_id res chain seq x y z
N MET A 1 -15.46 2.26 54.59
CA MET A 1 -14.68 3.19 53.75
C MET A 1 -13.67 2.39 52.94
N PHE A 2 -13.97 2.11 51.68
CA PHE A 2 -13.14 1.34 50.75
C PHE A 2 -12.00 2.23 50.20
N LYS A 3 -10.74 1.87 50.48
CA LYS A 3 -9.79 1.09 49.64
C LYS A 3 -9.10 1.89 48.52
N HIS A 4 -7.79 2.04 48.75
CA HIS A 4 -6.67 1.88 47.82
C HIS A 4 -6.65 2.61 46.48
N LYS A 5 -5.78 3.62 46.44
CA LYS A 5 -4.96 4.01 45.29
C LYS A 5 -4.27 2.76 44.69
N LEU A 6 -4.61 2.36 43.47
CA LEU A 6 -3.71 1.86 42.40
C LEU A 6 -4.57 1.23 41.28
N LEU A 7 -4.81 1.96 40.19
CA LEU A 7 -5.02 1.38 38.85
C LEU A 7 -5.03 2.58 37.89
N LEU A 8 -3.84 2.93 37.39
CA LEU A 8 -3.48 2.75 35.98
C LEU A 8 -4.39 3.62 35.09
N VAL A 9 -3.98 4.86 34.75
CA VAL A 9 -3.08 5.10 33.61
C VAL A 9 -3.39 4.09 32.51
N PHE A 10 -4.34 4.37 31.61
CA PHE A 10 -4.44 3.80 30.24
C PHE A 10 -5.76 4.17 29.54
N CYS A 11 -6.20 5.44 29.63
CA CYS A 11 -7.26 5.93 28.73
C CYS A 11 -6.79 7.12 27.89
N ALA A 12 -5.50 7.12 27.54
CA ALA A 12 -4.88 8.08 26.64
C ALA A 12 -4.29 7.44 25.38
N ILE A 13 -4.46 6.13 25.17
CA ILE A 13 -3.86 5.41 24.03
C ILE A 13 -4.85 4.38 23.50
N SER A 14 -5.88 4.88 22.82
CA SER A 14 -6.43 4.16 21.67
C SER A 14 -6.59 5.14 20.52
N MET A 15 -5.56 6.00 20.36
CA MET A 15 -5.09 6.39 19.04
C MET A 15 -4.93 5.11 18.22
N LEU A 16 -5.91 4.85 17.37
CA LEU A 16 -5.74 4.30 16.03
C LEU A 16 -7.10 4.47 15.38
N THR A 17 -7.42 5.73 15.11
CA THR A 17 -8.23 6.10 13.95
C THR A 17 -7.69 5.28 12.79
N PHE A 18 -8.42 4.21 12.47
CA PHE A 18 -8.22 3.39 11.30
C PHE A 18 -8.42 4.32 10.10
N CYS A 19 -7.33 4.88 9.58
CA CYS A 19 -7.32 5.43 8.23
C CYS A 19 -7.47 4.23 7.30
N TYR A 20 -8.72 3.80 7.09
CA TYR A 20 -9.12 2.98 5.96
C TYR A 20 -8.81 3.80 4.72
N SER A 21 -7.69 3.50 4.06
CA SER A 21 -7.51 3.93 2.67
C SER A 21 -8.58 3.22 1.85
N ASP A 22 -9.33 4.01 1.08
CA ASP A 22 -10.38 3.56 0.18
C ASP A 22 -9.95 2.33 -0.63
N THR A 23 -10.80 1.31 -0.65
CA THR A 23 -10.70 0.22 -1.61
C THR A 23 -10.86 0.79 -3.01
N ALA A 24 -9.75 1.00 -3.73
CA ALA A 24 -9.78 1.29 -5.15
C ALA A 24 -10.25 0.02 -5.89
N LEU A 25 -11.51 0.02 -6.32
CA LEU A 25 -12.11 -1.05 -7.12
C LEU A 25 -11.66 -0.89 -8.57
N GLY A 26 -10.65 -1.65 -8.99
CA GLY A 26 -10.30 -1.83 -10.39
C GLY A 26 -10.82 -3.18 -10.88
N GLY A 27 -12.12 -3.29 -11.16
CA GLY A 27 -12.74 -4.52 -11.69
C GLY A 27 -12.45 -5.76 -10.82
N ASP A 28 -11.74 -6.73 -11.39
CA ASP A 28 -11.38 -8.02 -10.76
C ASP A 28 -10.23 -7.94 -9.74
N TYR A 29 -9.64 -6.75 -9.54
CA TYR A 29 -8.47 -6.55 -8.68
C TYR A 29 -8.81 -5.69 -7.49
N ILE A 30 -8.50 -6.21 -6.30
CA ILE A 30 -8.57 -5.43 -5.07
C ILE A 30 -7.14 -5.20 -4.59
N ILE A 31 -6.66 -3.95 -4.68
CA ILE A 31 -5.55 -3.51 -3.82
C ILE A 31 -6.13 -3.47 -2.41
N THR A 32 -5.88 -4.55 -1.67
CA THR A 32 -6.54 -4.73 -0.38
C THR A 32 -5.92 -3.85 0.69
N LYS A 33 -4.59 -3.65 0.67
CA LYS A 33 -3.82 -2.85 1.64
C LYS A 33 -2.46 -2.43 1.04
N TRP A 34 -2.01 -1.22 1.30
CA TRP A 34 -0.61 -0.84 1.15
C TRP A 34 -0.08 -0.16 2.42
N ARG A 35 1.23 -0.27 2.66
CA ARG A 35 1.90 0.44 3.76
C ARG A 35 3.20 1.05 3.25
N PRO A 36 3.47 2.34 3.54
CA PRO A 36 4.77 2.92 3.25
C PRO A 36 5.81 2.20 4.11
N SER A 37 6.90 1.75 3.50
CA SER A 37 8.01 1.12 4.23
C SER A 37 8.73 2.19 5.05
N SER A 38 8.95 1.94 6.34
CA SER A 38 9.41 2.89 7.34
C SER A 38 10.62 3.75 6.92
N LYS A 39 10.44 5.08 7.08
CA LYS A 39 11.37 6.22 7.09
C LYS A 39 12.88 5.91 6.99
N VAL A 40 13.45 6.15 5.82
CA VAL A 40 14.86 6.58 5.70
C VAL A 40 14.90 8.10 5.94
N LYS A 41 15.85 8.57 6.75
CA LYS A 41 16.04 10.00 7.12
C LYS A 41 15.71 10.95 5.97
N ILE A 42 14.88 11.95 6.28
CA ILE A 42 14.43 13.03 5.39
C ILE A 42 15.62 13.93 5.06
N THR A 43 16.58 13.47 4.25
CA THR A 43 17.70 14.30 3.77
C THR A 43 18.19 13.98 2.36
N LYS A 44 17.70 12.93 1.68
CA LYS A 44 18.01 12.68 0.26
C LYS A 44 16.78 12.17 -0.50
N ARG A 45 16.66 12.54 -1.77
CA ARG A 45 15.67 11.98 -2.70
C ARG A 45 15.94 10.48 -2.77
N TYR A 46 15.04 9.66 -2.22
CA TYR A 46 15.11 8.21 -2.29
C TYR A 46 13.84 7.70 -2.96
N LYS A 47 13.97 6.63 -3.75
CA LYS A 47 12.82 5.90 -4.27
C LYS A 47 11.89 5.52 -3.12
N LYS A 48 10.60 5.83 -3.24
CA LYS A 48 9.62 5.56 -2.19
C LYS A 48 9.16 4.12 -2.31
N ALA A 49 9.23 3.37 -1.22
CA ALA A 49 8.84 1.97 -1.19
C ALA A 49 7.47 1.79 -0.50
N ALA A 50 6.62 0.96 -1.08
CA ALA A 50 5.40 0.49 -0.46
C ALA A 50 5.31 -1.03 -0.52
N THR A 51 4.82 -1.65 0.55
CA THR A 51 4.41 -3.05 0.53
C THR A 51 2.95 -3.11 0.11
N ILE A 52 2.65 -3.76 -1.00
CA ILE A 52 1.31 -3.83 -1.60
C ILE A 52 0.79 -5.26 -1.47
N THR A 53 -0.44 -5.40 -0.97
CA THR A 53 -1.17 -6.67 -0.97
C THR A 53 -2.26 -6.65 -2.02
N LEU A 54 -2.07 -7.44 -3.06
CA LEU A 54 -3.02 -7.61 -4.15
C LEU A 54 -3.83 -8.89 -3.95
N LYS A 55 -5.15 -8.80 -4.13
CA LYS A 55 -6.02 -9.97 -4.26
C LYS A 55 -6.64 -9.94 -5.65
N TYR A 56 -6.50 -11.03 -6.40
CA TYR A 56 -7.15 -11.18 -7.71
C TYR A 56 -8.43 -12.00 -7.54
N ASN A 57 -9.57 -11.46 -7.94
CA ASN A 57 -10.87 -12.14 -7.87
C ASN A 57 -11.39 -12.58 -9.25
N GLY A 58 -10.71 -12.23 -10.34
CA GLY A 58 -11.09 -12.65 -11.68
C GLY A 58 -10.81 -14.13 -11.95
N GLU A 59 -11.19 -14.60 -13.14
CA GLU A 59 -10.95 -15.99 -13.56
C GLU A 59 -9.54 -16.19 -14.12
N GLY A 60 -9.07 -17.45 -14.09
CA GLY A 60 -7.77 -17.83 -14.65
C GLY A 60 -6.56 -17.29 -13.88
N SER A 61 -5.51 -16.93 -14.61
CA SER A 61 -4.25 -16.39 -14.07
C SER A 61 -3.82 -15.15 -14.83
N ARG A 62 -3.19 -14.20 -14.13
CA ARG A 62 -2.77 -12.91 -14.71
C ARG A 62 -1.35 -12.59 -14.35
N LEU A 63 -0.66 -11.90 -15.26
CA LEU A 63 0.65 -11.34 -14.99
C LEU A 63 0.47 -9.92 -14.45
N ILE A 64 1.09 -9.67 -13.31
CA ILE A 64 1.15 -8.36 -12.68
C ILE A 64 2.56 -7.84 -12.90
N ASN A 65 2.70 -6.53 -13.06
CA ASN A 65 3.96 -5.84 -13.20
C ASN A 65 4.04 -4.64 -12.26
N ASN A 66 5.25 -4.23 -11.89
CA ASN A 66 5.45 -3.09 -10.98
C ASN A 66 4.83 -1.80 -11.55
N SER A 67 4.88 -1.60 -12.86
CA SER A 67 4.29 -0.45 -13.57
C SER A 67 2.77 -0.38 -13.46
N CYS A 68 2.10 -1.45 -13.04
CA CYS A 68 0.66 -1.45 -12.80
C CYS A 68 0.25 -0.72 -11.53
N PHE A 69 1.19 -0.34 -10.67
CA PHE A 69 0.90 0.42 -9.45
C PHE A 69 1.28 1.87 -9.67
N ARG A 70 0.35 2.79 -9.37
CA ARG A 70 0.57 4.24 -9.45
C ARG A 70 0.44 4.86 -8.07
N ALA A 71 1.51 5.47 -7.59
CA ALA A 71 1.50 6.25 -6.35
C ALA A 71 1.11 7.71 -6.64
N THR A 72 0.28 8.27 -5.77
CA THR A 72 0.01 9.71 -5.66
C THR A 72 0.67 10.23 -4.39
N PHE A 73 1.38 11.35 -4.47
CA PHE A 73 2.08 11.94 -3.32
C PHE A 73 1.31 13.12 -2.71
N GLU A 74 1.78 13.64 -1.58
CA GLU A 74 1.14 14.76 -0.85
C GLU A 74 1.04 16.06 -1.65
N ASP A 75 1.92 16.29 -2.64
CA ASP A 75 1.88 17.42 -3.57
C ASP A 75 1.04 17.14 -4.82
N ASP A 76 0.27 16.06 -4.80
CA ASP A 76 -0.55 15.55 -5.90
C ASP A 76 0.24 15.14 -7.16
N SER A 77 1.57 15.07 -7.08
CA SER A 77 2.37 14.43 -8.13
C SER A 77 2.11 12.92 -8.15
N THR A 78 2.20 12.31 -9.34
CA THR A 78 1.95 10.88 -9.52
C THR A 78 3.12 10.16 -10.16
N CYS A 79 3.26 8.87 -9.86
CA CYS A 79 4.37 8.08 -10.36
C CYS A 79 4.07 6.59 -10.40
N ASP A 80 4.41 5.96 -11.51
CA ASP A 80 4.26 4.51 -11.67
C ASP A 80 5.39 3.75 -10.97
N GLY A 81 5.12 2.49 -10.60
CA GLY A 81 6.09 1.61 -9.98
C GLY A 81 7.25 1.34 -10.93
N SER A 82 8.46 1.68 -10.50
CA SER A 82 9.68 1.61 -11.32
C SER A 82 10.45 0.30 -11.17
N SER A 83 10.34 -0.34 -10.00
CA SER A 83 11.03 -1.59 -9.67
C SER A 83 10.36 -2.24 -8.47
N GLY A 84 10.64 -3.52 -8.21
CA GLY A 84 10.03 -4.26 -7.10
C GLY A 84 9.82 -5.72 -7.44
N ASP A 85 9.09 -6.40 -6.58
CA ASP A 85 8.97 -7.86 -6.59
C ASP A 85 7.80 -8.37 -7.44
N PHE A 86 7.08 -7.50 -8.15
CA PHE A 86 5.98 -7.87 -9.04
C PHE A 86 6.41 -8.11 -10.49
N ASN A 87 7.70 -8.20 -10.84
CA ASN A 87 8.10 -8.34 -12.25
C ASN A 87 7.58 -9.65 -12.87
N ASP A 88 6.68 -9.56 -13.87
CA ASP A 88 5.94 -10.67 -14.49
C ASP A 88 5.39 -11.69 -13.48
N THR A 89 4.89 -11.20 -12.34
CA THR A 89 4.39 -12.06 -11.28
C THR A 89 3.02 -12.59 -11.65
N ARG A 90 2.93 -13.92 -11.81
CA ARG A 90 1.66 -14.60 -12.01
C ARG A 90 0.86 -14.64 -10.71
N ILE A 91 -0.41 -14.23 -10.78
CA ILE A 91 -1.40 -14.40 -9.71
C ILE A 91 -2.59 -15.17 -10.26
N ASN A 92 -3.04 -16.20 -9.53
CA ASN A 92 -4.19 -17.01 -9.91
C ASN A 92 -5.48 -16.50 -9.27
N SER A 93 -6.61 -16.93 -9.79
CA SER A 93 -7.93 -16.59 -9.25
C SER A 93 -7.99 -16.86 -7.74
N ARG A 94 -8.49 -15.86 -6.99
CA ARG A 94 -8.65 -15.84 -5.52
C ARG A 94 -7.34 -15.84 -4.74
N GLU A 95 -6.19 -15.82 -5.41
CA GLU A 95 -4.89 -15.73 -4.76
C GLU A 95 -4.66 -14.33 -4.20
N ARG A 96 -3.86 -14.27 -3.13
CA ARG A 96 -3.40 -13.05 -2.50
C ARG A 96 -1.87 -13.06 -2.47
N ILE A 97 -1.26 -11.99 -2.97
CA ILE A 97 0.19 -11.80 -2.95
C ILE A 97 0.53 -10.48 -2.28
N THR A 98 1.58 -10.50 -1.46
CA THR A 98 2.14 -9.31 -0.80
C THR A 98 3.58 -9.13 -1.23
N ARG A 99 3.89 -7.99 -1.83
CA ARG A 99 5.19 -7.72 -2.47
C ARG A 99 5.55 -6.25 -2.34
N LYS A 100 6.84 -5.90 -2.47
CA LYS A 100 7.30 -4.52 -2.39
C LYS A 100 7.40 -3.89 -3.78
N VAL A 101 6.96 -2.63 -3.89
CA VAL A 101 7.11 -1.79 -5.09
C VAL A 101 7.85 -0.50 -4.72
N TYR A 102 8.71 -0.05 -5.61
CA TYR A 102 9.48 1.18 -5.49
C TYR A 102 9.06 2.17 -6.58
N PHE A 103 8.65 3.36 -6.15
CA PHE A 103 8.26 4.50 -6.97
C PHE A 103 9.44 5.48 -7.13
N CYS A 104 9.22 6.56 -7.86
CA CYS A 104 10.25 7.59 -8.08
C CYS A 104 10.71 8.28 -6.80
N GLU A 105 11.84 8.98 -6.95
CA GLU A 105 12.45 9.73 -5.87
C GLU A 105 11.72 11.07 -5.68
N THR A 106 11.21 11.29 -4.48
CA THR A 106 10.53 12.53 -4.12
C THR A 106 10.73 12.82 -2.63
N LYS A 107 10.62 14.09 -2.24
CA LYS A 107 10.61 14.48 -0.82
C LYS A 107 9.26 14.16 -0.16
N TYR A 108 8.18 14.20 -0.93
CA TYR A 108 6.81 14.01 -0.45
C TYR A 108 6.52 12.56 -0.06
N LEU A 109 5.58 12.36 0.86
CA LEU A 109 5.12 11.03 1.23
C LEU A 109 4.07 10.53 0.25
N ILE A 110 3.94 9.19 0.15
CA ILE A 110 2.86 8.58 -0.62
C ILE A 110 1.55 8.88 0.11
N LYS A 111 0.62 9.52 -0.58
CA LYS A 111 -0.74 9.82 -0.15
C LYS A 111 -1.68 8.67 -0.50
N ASP A 112 -1.54 8.10 -1.69
CA ASP A 112 -2.37 6.98 -2.15
C ASP A 112 -1.63 6.08 -3.17
N ILE A 113 -2.11 4.85 -3.37
CA ILE A 113 -1.64 3.93 -4.42
C ILE A 113 -2.83 3.27 -5.11
N THR A 114 -2.89 3.41 -6.43
CA THR A 114 -3.93 2.85 -7.29
C THR A 114 -3.36 1.78 -8.24
N TYR A 115 -4.23 0.89 -8.72
CA TYR A 115 -3.90 -0.05 -9.78
C TYR A 115 -4.28 0.58 -11.14
N ALA A 116 -3.32 0.69 -12.06
CA ALA A 116 -3.46 1.43 -13.31
C ALA A 116 -3.49 0.55 -14.57
N CYS A 117 -3.05 -0.71 -14.49
CA CYS A 117 -3.16 -1.62 -15.63
C CYS A 117 -4.63 -1.97 -15.87
N LYS A 118 -5.05 -1.91 -17.14
CA LYS A 118 -6.34 -2.46 -17.57
C LYS A 118 -6.16 -3.93 -17.91
N ASP A 119 -7.20 -4.69 -17.65
CA ASP A 119 -7.27 -6.11 -17.96
C ASP A 119 -7.25 -6.26 -19.48
N SER A 120 -6.09 -6.60 -20.04
CA SER A 120 -6.01 -7.01 -21.44
C SER A 120 -6.69 -8.37 -21.56
N PHE A 121 -7.87 -8.37 -22.19
CA PHE A 121 -8.62 -9.57 -22.56
C PHE A 121 -7.91 -10.31 -23.69
#